data_AF-F4WKK1-F1
#
_entry.id   AF-F4WKK1-F1
#
_cell.length_a   1.000
_cell.length_b   1.000
_cell.length_c   1.000
_cell.angle_alpha   90.00
_cell.angle_beta   90.00
_cell.angle_gamma   90.00
#
_symmetry.space_group_name_H-M   'P 1'
#
loop_
_entity.id
_entity.type
_entity.pdbx_description
1 polymer ?
#
loop_
_entity_poly.entity_id
_entity_poly.type
_entity_poly.pdbx_seq_one_letter_code
_entity_poly.pdbx_strand_id
1 'polypeptide(L)'
;MTKEQFRELLQYCDPIPEPNGHRYVYEKDLLAFLCKLRQGLCDDFLRVLFNYQSRQAVSLAVATILKITTLQCYETSSKQMQQGQRQLDTAEANDSRLVTKSRWIIEARNSHIKSIFKFFKNTISVVHAINLRAFYLIAGAIINRYRDVILMDGATAELAEQMLQKARSENTLRLRVETEHLARRNAMWNRLNENQILDFPRLDIDFLKELTVGIYQIRLAPAYIQDKLVRDESEVFELDEHRNEANFLKVWVYSRFRNATKHQLWIAYRPHGDENNEPITVITVLVYQVHKHWVHVLMLQVFSFLGYARHQPNTKYPSVTLLNHIKDAANRYNQDEEIEGEVIEPF
;
A
#
# COMPACT_ATOMS: atom_id res chain seq x y z
N MET A 1 -28.33 -4.31 -2.02
CA MET A 1 -29.09 -5.14 -2.96
C MET A 1 -30.46 -5.37 -2.37
N THR A 2 -31.39 -4.51 -2.74
CA THR A 2 -32.83 -4.73 -2.52
C THR A 2 -33.36 -5.72 -3.58
N LYS A 3 -34.66 -5.99 -3.59
CA LYS A 3 -35.31 -6.86 -4.57
C LYS A 3 -35.31 -6.24 -5.98
N GLU A 4 -35.32 -4.92 -6.04
CA GLU A 4 -35.29 -4.08 -7.24
C GLU A 4 -33.89 -4.11 -7.85
N GLN A 5 -32.86 -3.86 -7.04
CA GLN A 5 -31.46 -3.97 -7.46
C GLN A 5 -31.10 -5.38 -7.95
N PHE A 6 -31.71 -6.43 -7.39
CA PHE A 6 -31.55 -7.80 -7.87
C PHE A 6 -32.20 -8.03 -9.24
N ARG A 7 -33.43 -7.53 -9.46
CA ARG A 7 -34.14 -7.62 -10.75
C ARG A 7 -33.43 -6.87 -11.85
N GLU A 8 -32.91 -5.67 -11.56
CA GLU A 8 -32.07 -4.93 -12.50
C GLU A 8 -30.79 -5.71 -12.85
N LEU A 9 -30.17 -6.39 -11.88
CA LEU A 9 -28.93 -7.15 -12.13
C LEU A 9 -29.21 -8.42 -12.93
N LEU A 10 -30.38 -9.02 -12.74
CA LEU A 10 -30.86 -10.11 -13.59
C LEU A 10 -31.04 -9.64 -15.04
N GLN A 11 -31.72 -8.50 -15.25
CA GLN A 11 -31.87 -7.89 -16.57
C GLN A 11 -30.54 -7.45 -17.18
N TYR A 12 -29.56 -7.01 -16.38
CA TYR A 12 -28.20 -6.67 -16.83
C TYR A 12 -27.39 -7.92 -17.26
N CYS A 13 -27.81 -9.11 -16.84
CA CYS A 13 -27.20 -10.38 -17.20
C CYS A 13 -27.95 -11.15 -18.31
N ASP A 14 -28.99 -10.56 -18.93
CA ASP A 14 -29.91 -11.29 -19.80
C ASP A 14 -30.37 -10.46 -21.02
N PRO A 15 -30.51 -11.02 -22.24
CA PRO A 15 -30.12 -12.37 -22.67
C PRO A 15 -28.69 -12.41 -23.23
N ILE A 16 -28.05 -13.58 -23.21
CA ILE A 16 -26.69 -13.77 -23.70
C ILE A 16 -26.71 -14.31 -25.14
N PRO A 17 -26.02 -13.70 -26.11
CA PRO A 17 -25.77 -14.32 -27.40
C PRO A 17 -24.70 -15.43 -27.30
N GLU A 18 -25.06 -16.64 -27.71
CA GLU A 18 -24.16 -17.77 -27.95
C GLU A 18 -24.24 -18.17 -29.44
N PRO A 19 -23.25 -18.88 -30.02
CA PRO A 19 -23.20 -19.14 -31.47
C PRO A 19 -24.43 -19.85 -32.06
N ASN A 20 -25.19 -20.57 -31.22
CA ASN A 20 -26.35 -21.38 -31.62
C ASN A 20 -27.68 -20.87 -31.02
N GLY A 21 -27.73 -19.65 -30.46
CA GLY A 21 -28.97 -19.07 -29.90
C GLY A 21 -28.75 -18.18 -28.68
N HIS A 22 -29.78 -17.99 -27.88
CA HIS A 22 -29.71 -17.22 -26.63
C HIS A 22 -29.64 -18.12 -25.40
N ARG A 23 -28.68 -17.83 -24.51
CA ARG A 23 -28.62 -18.39 -23.16
C ARG A 23 -29.19 -17.37 -22.19
N TYR A 24 -30.13 -17.82 -21.36
CA TYR A 24 -30.78 -16.99 -20.34
C TYR A 24 -30.13 -17.18 -18.97
N VAL A 25 -30.18 -16.15 -18.12
CA VAL A 25 -29.74 -16.21 -16.72
C VAL A 25 -30.96 -16.23 -15.81
N TYR A 26 -31.16 -17.33 -15.07
CA TYR A 26 -32.30 -17.46 -14.17
C TYR A 26 -32.00 -16.85 -12.79
N GLU A 27 -33.04 -16.50 -12.02
CA GLU A 27 -32.87 -15.94 -10.67
C GLU A 27 -31.96 -16.81 -9.78
N LYS A 28 -32.08 -18.14 -9.87
CA LYS A 28 -31.23 -19.08 -9.13
C LYS A 28 -29.75 -19.01 -9.51
N ASP A 29 -29.42 -18.70 -10.76
CA ASP A 29 -28.04 -18.61 -11.23
C ASP A 29 -27.38 -17.35 -10.68
N LEU A 30 -28.09 -16.23 -10.73
CA LEU A 30 -27.65 -14.98 -10.13
C LEU A 30 -27.56 -15.09 -8.59
N LEU A 31 -28.51 -15.76 -7.93
CA LEU A 31 -28.45 -16.02 -6.49
C LEU A 31 -27.28 -16.92 -6.11
N ALA A 32 -27.06 -18.05 -6.80
CA ALA A 32 -25.94 -18.95 -6.55
C ALA A 32 -24.59 -18.25 -6.74
N PHE A 33 -24.45 -17.48 -7.82
CA PHE A 33 -23.29 -16.63 -8.08
C PHE A 33 -23.06 -15.59 -6.97
N LEU A 34 -24.09 -14.83 -6.59
CA LEU A 34 -23.99 -13.81 -5.54
C LEU A 34 -23.71 -14.42 -4.17
N CYS A 35 -24.25 -15.60 -3.86
CA CYS A 35 -23.94 -16.36 -2.66
C CYS A 35 -22.46 -16.79 -2.63
N LYS A 36 -21.93 -17.27 -3.76
CA LYS A 36 -20.49 -17.57 -3.92
C LYS A 36 -19.63 -16.32 -3.69
N LEU A 37 -19.93 -15.22 -4.38
CA LEU A 37 -19.16 -13.98 -4.31
C LEU A 37 -19.29 -13.23 -2.96
N ARG A 38 -20.42 -13.36 -2.25
CA ARG A 38 -20.63 -12.66 -0.96
C ARG A 38 -20.18 -13.45 0.26
N GLN A 39 -20.33 -14.78 0.25
CA GLN A 39 -20.12 -15.62 1.44
C GLN A 39 -19.02 -16.69 1.24
N GLY A 40 -18.53 -16.90 0.01
CA GLY A 40 -17.45 -17.87 -0.27
C GLY A 40 -17.90 -19.34 -0.28
N LEU A 41 -19.18 -19.61 -0.48
CA LEU A 41 -19.75 -20.97 -0.46
C LEU A 41 -19.23 -21.84 -1.61
N CYS A 42 -18.95 -23.11 -1.32
CA CYS A 42 -18.44 -24.06 -2.31
C CYS A 42 -19.53 -24.53 -3.28
N ASP A 43 -19.12 -25.00 -4.46
CA ASP A 43 -20.03 -25.41 -5.53
C ASP A 43 -20.96 -26.55 -5.12
N ASP A 44 -20.52 -27.49 -4.27
CA ASP A 44 -21.35 -28.60 -3.80
C ASP A 44 -22.42 -28.18 -2.77
N PHE A 45 -22.14 -27.15 -1.96
CA PHE A 45 -23.16 -26.53 -1.08
C PHE A 45 -24.19 -25.77 -1.91
N LEU A 46 -23.74 -24.97 -2.88
CA LEU A 46 -24.61 -24.24 -3.81
C LEU A 46 -25.44 -25.18 -4.68
N ARG A 47 -24.88 -26.33 -5.08
CA ARG A 47 -25.58 -27.39 -5.84
C ARG A 47 -26.82 -27.90 -5.08
N VAL A 48 -26.67 -28.17 -3.78
CA VAL A 48 -27.78 -28.63 -2.94
C VAL A 48 -28.76 -27.48 -2.67
N LEU A 49 -28.27 -26.30 -2.26
CA LEU A 49 -29.11 -25.15 -1.88
C LEU A 49 -30.00 -24.63 -3.02
N PHE A 50 -29.51 -24.66 -4.26
CA PHE A 50 -30.22 -24.14 -5.45
C PHE A 50 -30.69 -25.24 -6.42
N ASN A 51 -30.68 -26.51 -5.96
CA ASN A 51 -31.12 -27.68 -6.71
C ASN A 51 -30.54 -27.78 -8.14
N TYR A 52 -29.21 -27.78 -8.25
CA TYR A 52 -28.51 -28.08 -9.49
C TYR A 52 -28.25 -29.59 -9.60
N GLN A 53 -28.45 -30.14 -10.81
CA GLN A 53 -28.22 -31.55 -11.10
C GLN A 53 -26.76 -31.99 -10.86
N SER A 54 -25.79 -31.08 -11.00
CA SER A 54 -24.36 -31.39 -10.84
C SER A 54 -23.56 -30.18 -10.36
N ARG A 55 -22.36 -30.42 -9.84
CA ARG A 55 -21.41 -29.36 -9.45
C ARG A 55 -20.95 -28.56 -10.67
N GLN A 56 -20.79 -29.25 -11.80
CA GLN A 56 -20.45 -28.67 -13.09
C GLN A 56 -21.51 -27.66 -13.56
N ALA A 57 -22.80 -27.90 -13.28
CA ALA A 57 -23.87 -26.94 -13.60
C ALA A 57 -23.75 -25.64 -12.77
N VAL A 58 -23.36 -25.73 -11.49
CA VAL A 58 -23.06 -24.53 -10.65
C VAL A 58 -21.86 -23.77 -11.22
N SER A 59 -20.77 -24.49 -11.52
CA SER A 59 -19.57 -23.88 -12.10
C SER A 59 -19.86 -23.21 -13.45
N LEU A 60 -20.73 -23.81 -14.27
CA LEU A 60 -21.15 -23.22 -15.55
C LEU A 60 -22.01 -21.97 -15.33
N ALA A 61 -23.01 -21.98 -14.46
CA ALA A 61 -23.82 -20.80 -14.14
C ALA A 61 -22.95 -19.63 -13.64
N VAL A 62 -21.99 -19.92 -12.75
CA VAL A 62 -20.99 -18.95 -12.28
C VAL A 62 -20.11 -18.44 -13.43
N ALA A 63 -19.61 -19.32 -14.31
CA ALA A 63 -18.80 -18.95 -15.48
C ALA A 63 -19.56 -18.11 -16.52
N THR A 64 -20.85 -18.39 -16.72
CA THR A 64 -21.76 -17.60 -17.55
C THR A 64 -21.82 -16.15 -17.05
N ILE A 65 -22.10 -15.95 -15.76
CA ILE A 65 -22.19 -14.60 -15.16
C ILE A 65 -20.83 -13.89 -15.13
N LEU A 66 -19.74 -14.64 -14.87
CA LEU A 66 -18.35 -14.16 -15.01
C LEU A 66 -18.08 -13.57 -16.40
N LYS A 67 -18.47 -14.27 -17.47
CA LYS A 67 -18.23 -13.83 -18.85
C LYS A 67 -18.89 -12.48 -19.16
N ILE A 68 -20.18 -12.34 -18.85
CA ILE A 68 -20.96 -11.11 -19.13
C ILE A 68 -20.31 -9.89 -18.47
N THR A 69 -20.11 -9.99 -17.15
CA THR A 69 -19.69 -8.86 -16.31
C THR A 69 -18.19 -8.56 -16.41
N THR A 70 -17.38 -9.50 -16.92
CA THR A 70 -15.95 -9.27 -17.25
C THR A 70 -15.76 -8.51 -18.56
N LEU A 71 -16.64 -8.70 -19.56
CA LEU A 71 -16.53 -8.05 -20.88
C LEU A 71 -16.68 -6.52 -20.83
N GLN A 72 -17.08 -5.96 -19.69
CA GLN A 72 -17.42 -4.55 -19.50
C GLN A 72 -16.34 -3.75 -18.73
N CYS A 73 -15.21 -4.36 -18.32
CA CYS A 73 -14.19 -3.70 -17.48
C CYS A 73 -12.74 -4.18 -17.76
N TYR A 74 -11.88 -3.34 -18.38
CA TYR A 74 -10.42 -3.56 -18.57
C TYR A 74 -9.67 -2.19 -18.51
N GLU A 75 -8.37 -2.10 -18.15
CA GLU A 75 -7.42 -3.12 -17.63
C GLU A 75 -7.09 -2.83 -16.13
N THR A 76 -5.93 -2.37 -15.61
CA THR A 76 -4.56 -2.05 -16.10
C THR A 76 -3.56 -2.18 -14.92
N SER A 77 -2.27 -2.52 -15.13
CA SER A 77 -1.28 -2.63 -14.03
C SER A 77 0.18 -2.22 -14.40
N SER A 78 1.05 -2.04 -13.38
CA SER A 78 2.34 -1.32 -13.47
C SER A 78 3.61 -2.20 -13.57
N LYS A 79 4.72 -1.59 -14.03
CA LYS A 79 6.02 -2.24 -14.32
C LYS A 79 6.86 -2.55 -13.06
N GLN A 80 7.97 -3.28 -13.24
CA GLN A 80 8.88 -3.74 -12.18
C GLN A 80 10.35 -3.44 -12.53
N MET A 81 11.22 -3.42 -11.51
CA MET A 81 12.68 -3.25 -11.63
C MET A 81 13.35 -4.39 -12.41
N GLN A 82 14.47 -4.10 -13.06
CA GLN A 82 15.29 -5.08 -13.77
C GLN A 82 16.39 -5.66 -12.87
N GLN A 83 16.79 -6.90 -13.17
CA GLN A 83 17.80 -7.62 -12.40
C GLN A 83 19.19 -6.97 -12.57
N GLY A 84 19.82 -6.59 -11.45
CA GLY A 84 21.14 -5.93 -11.43
C GLY A 84 21.11 -4.43 -11.09
N GLN A 85 19.98 -3.74 -11.30
CA GLN A 85 19.81 -2.35 -10.85
C GLN A 85 19.92 -2.26 -9.31
N ARG A 86 20.74 -1.33 -8.79
CA ARG A 86 20.90 -1.11 -7.33
C ARG A 86 19.91 -0.11 -6.74
N GLN A 87 19.39 0.77 -7.58
CA GLN A 87 18.46 1.87 -7.28
C GLN A 87 17.70 2.20 -8.58
N LEU A 88 16.51 2.79 -8.46
CA LEU A 88 15.77 3.37 -9.58
C LEU A 88 16.43 4.67 -10.08
N ASP A 89 16.26 5.01 -11.36
CA ASP A 89 16.50 6.38 -11.81
C ASP A 89 15.44 7.36 -11.23
N THR A 90 15.61 8.66 -11.45
CA THR A 90 14.73 9.67 -10.85
C THR A 90 13.31 9.65 -11.45
N ALA A 91 13.15 9.31 -12.74
CA ALA A 91 11.86 9.16 -13.39
C ALA A 91 11.16 7.87 -12.98
N GLU A 92 11.85 6.72 -13.02
CA GLU A 92 11.31 5.43 -12.51
C GLU A 92 10.91 5.54 -11.03
N ALA A 93 11.70 6.25 -10.21
CA ALA A 93 11.36 6.52 -8.83
C ALA A 93 10.10 7.38 -8.72
N ASN A 94 10.00 8.46 -9.50
CA ASN A 94 8.82 9.33 -9.49
C ASN A 94 7.57 8.62 -10.02
N ASP A 95 7.66 7.75 -11.02
CA ASP A 95 6.57 6.85 -11.42
C ASP A 95 6.15 5.91 -10.28
N SER A 96 7.11 5.30 -9.57
CA SER A 96 6.78 4.47 -8.40
C SER A 96 6.18 5.29 -7.24
N ARG A 97 6.56 6.55 -7.08
CA ARG A 97 5.93 7.51 -6.14
C ARG A 97 4.50 7.84 -6.57
N LEU A 98 4.25 8.11 -7.85
CA LEU A 98 2.90 8.33 -8.40
C LEU A 98 2.01 7.09 -8.18
N VAL A 99 2.48 5.89 -8.52
CA VAL A 99 1.77 4.63 -8.23
C VAL A 99 1.54 4.44 -6.73
N THR A 100 2.44 4.92 -5.85
CA THR A 100 2.28 4.83 -4.39
C THR A 100 1.34 5.90 -3.81
N LYS A 101 1.20 7.08 -4.43
CA LYS A 101 0.15 8.07 -4.09
C LYS A 101 -1.22 7.57 -4.58
N SER A 102 -1.30 7.11 -5.82
CA SER A 102 -2.51 6.50 -6.40
C SER A 102 -2.88 5.14 -5.77
N ARG A 103 -1.97 4.50 -5.03
CA ARG A 103 -2.28 3.27 -4.25
C ARG A 103 -3.44 3.50 -3.30
N TRP A 104 -3.59 4.68 -2.68
CA TRP A 104 -4.71 4.93 -1.77
C TRP A 104 -6.06 4.71 -2.48
N ILE A 105 -6.18 5.12 -3.74
CA ILE A 105 -7.38 4.90 -4.58
C ILE A 105 -7.67 3.39 -4.71
N ILE A 106 -6.62 2.61 -5.00
CA ILE A 106 -6.69 1.15 -5.15
C ILE A 106 -7.02 0.47 -3.81
N GLU A 107 -6.41 0.91 -2.70
CA GLU A 107 -6.64 0.38 -1.35
C GLU A 107 -8.03 0.73 -0.81
N ALA A 108 -8.54 1.93 -1.08
CA ALA A 108 -9.91 2.33 -0.75
C ALA A 108 -10.94 1.53 -1.57
N ARG A 109 -10.73 1.37 -2.88
CA ARG A 109 -11.63 0.55 -3.73
C ARG A 109 -11.58 -0.94 -3.34
N ASN A 110 -10.40 -1.47 -3.03
CA ASN A 110 -10.21 -2.83 -2.50
C ASN A 110 -10.91 -3.00 -1.13
N SER A 111 -10.79 -2.02 -0.25
CA SER A 111 -11.47 -2.03 1.06
C SER A 111 -13.00 -1.96 0.93
N HIS A 112 -13.53 -1.21 -0.05
CA HIS A 112 -14.95 -1.19 -0.36
C HIS A 112 -15.45 -2.53 -0.96
N ILE A 113 -14.67 -3.15 -1.84
CA ILE A 113 -14.94 -4.50 -2.35
C ILE A 113 -14.98 -5.50 -1.18
N LYS A 114 -14.00 -5.46 -0.28
CA LYS A 114 -13.92 -6.33 0.92
C LYS A 114 -15.02 -6.07 1.95
N SER A 115 -15.57 -4.86 2.04
CA SER A 115 -16.68 -4.55 2.96
C SER A 115 -18.04 -5.03 2.43
N ILE A 116 -18.23 -5.05 1.10
CA ILE A 116 -19.46 -5.55 0.45
C ILE A 116 -19.44 -7.07 0.24
N PHE A 117 -18.28 -7.63 -0.13
CA PHE A 117 -18.12 -9.03 -0.54
C PHE A 117 -17.11 -9.73 0.39
N LYS A 118 -17.62 -10.45 1.40
CA LYS A 118 -16.76 -11.08 2.44
C LYS A 118 -15.77 -12.09 1.88
N PHE A 119 -16.05 -12.67 0.70
CA PHE A 119 -15.15 -13.55 -0.04
C PHE A 119 -13.73 -12.96 -0.17
N PHE A 120 -13.58 -11.66 -0.48
CA PHE A 120 -12.27 -11.03 -0.61
C PHE A 120 -11.65 -10.59 0.73
N LYS A 121 -12.44 -10.59 1.82
CA LYS A 121 -11.96 -10.26 3.18
C LYS A 121 -11.24 -11.46 3.81
N ASN A 122 -11.68 -12.67 3.49
CA ASN A 122 -11.19 -13.92 4.06
C ASN A 122 -10.08 -14.54 3.18
N THR A 123 -9.43 -15.60 3.67
CA THR A 123 -8.49 -16.41 2.88
C THR A 123 -9.20 -17.07 1.70
N ILE A 124 -8.71 -16.80 0.48
CA ILE A 124 -9.27 -17.35 -0.76
C ILE A 124 -8.56 -18.68 -1.08
N SER A 125 -9.33 -19.76 -1.28
CA SER A 125 -8.79 -21.05 -1.70
C SER A 125 -8.06 -20.95 -3.05
N VAL A 126 -6.96 -21.68 -3.20
CA VAL A 126 -6.16 -21.75 -4.45
C VAL A 126 -7.03 -22.14 -5.65
N VAL A 127 -8.04 -23.01 -5.45
CA VAL A 127 -9.04 -23.42 -6.46
C VAL A 127 -9.88 -22.23 -6.99
N HIS A 128 -9.91 -21.11 -6.27
CA HIS A 128 -10.59 -19.89 -6.66
C HIS A 128 -9.64 -18.75 -7.05
N ALA A 129 -8.33 -18.86 -6.75
CA ALA A 129 -7.32 -17.88 -7.13
C ALA A 129 -7.21 -17.70 -8.65
N ILE A 130 -7.37 -18.78 -9.43
CA ILE A 130 -7.38 -18.74 -10.90
C ILE A 130 -8.48 -17.82 -11.48
N ASN A 131 -9.58 -17.64 -10.75
CA ASN A 131 -10.71 -16.80 -11.15
C ASN A 131 -10.69 -15.41 -10.48
N LEU A 132 -9.65 -15.11 -9.68
CA LEU A 132 -9.63 -13.92 -8.82
C LEU A 132 -9.76 -12.60 -9.60
N ARG A 133 -9.03 -12.46 -10.72
CA ARG A 133 -9.13 -11.28 -11.60
C ARG A 133 -10.57 -11.07 -12.05
N ALA A 134 -11.21 -12.14 -12.55
CA ALA A 134 -12.57 -12.07 -13.03
C ALA A 134 -13.54 -11.70 -11.89
N PHE A 135 -13.46 -12.35 -10.72
CA PHE A 135 -14.27 -11.98 -9.54
C PHE A 135 -14.14 -10.49 -9.15
N TYR A 136 -12.94 -9.91 -9.19
CA TYR A 136 -12.73 -8.49 -8.93
C TYR A 136 -13.45 -7.58 -9.94
N LEU A 137 -13.47 -7.95 -11.22
CA LEU A 137 -14.17 -7.18 -12.26
C LEU A 137 -15.68 -7.19 -12.05
N ILE A 138 -16.28 -8.33 -11.67
CA ILE A 138 -17.72 -8.39 -11.34
C ILE A 138 -18.05 -7.60 -10.08
N ALA A 139 -17.21 -7.74 -9.04
CA ALA A 139 -17.39 -6.96 -7.81
C ALA A 139 -17.32 -5.45 -8.11
N GLY A 140 -16.43 -5.05 -9.03
CA GLY A 140 -16.39 -3.71 -9.62
C GLY A 140 -17.69 -3.34 -10.32
N ALA A 141 -18.14 -4.11 -11.31
CA ALA A 141 -19.35 -3.84 -12.09
C ALA A 141 -20.63 -3.72 -11.22
N ILE A 142 -20.82 -4.64 -10.27
CA ILE A 142 -21.97 -4.61 -9.33
C ILE A 142 -21.90 -3.37 -8.42
N ILE A 143 -20.71 -2.97 -7.96
CA ILE A 143 -20.56 -1.73 -7.20
C ILE A 143 -20.85 -0.51 -8.09
N ASN A 144 -20.29 -0.46 -9.30
CA ASN A 144 -20.47 0.65 -10.24
C ASN A 144 -21.95 0.85 -10.65
N ARG A 145 -22.78 -0.21 -10.63
CA ARG A 145 -24.21 -0.13 -10.97
C ARG A 145 -25.13 0.18 -9.77
N TYR A 146 -24.80 -0.27 -8.55
CA TYR A 146 -25.73 -0.22 -7.39
C TYR A 146 -25.21 0.54 -6.17
N ARG A 147 -24.04 1.17 -6.27
CA ARG A 147 -23.45 2.01 -5.22
C ARG A 147 -23.03 3.34 -5.79
N ASP A 148 -23.09 4.33 -4.93
CA ASP A 148 -22.57 5.67 -5.19
C ASP A 148 -21.07 5.60 -5.54
N VAL A 149 -20.63 6.54 -6.37
CA VAL A 149 -19.21 6.70 -6.67
C VAL A 149 -18.50 7.04 -5.35
N ILE A 150 -17.38 6.36 -5.06
CA ILE A 150 -16.49 6.82 -3.99
C ILE A 150 -15.82 8.08 -4.53
N LEU A 151 -16.38 9.23 -4.19
CA LEU A 151 -15.70 10.50 -4.35
C LEU A 151 -14.53 10.56 -3.37
N MET A 152 -13.46 11.23 -3.79
CA MET A 152 -12.30 11.48 -2.96
C MET A 152 -12.17 12.99 -2.78
N ASP A 153 -12.56 13.47 -1.61
CA ASP A 153 -12.48 14.88 -1.26
C ASP A 153 -11.02 15.36 -1.39
N GLY A 154 -10.81 16.41 -2.19
CA GLY A 154 -9.48 16.95 -2.52
C GLY A 154 -8.72 16.26 -3.67
N ALA A 155 -9.21 15.15 -4.22
CA ALA A 155 -8.55 14.46 -5.36
C ALA A 155 -8.96 15.07 -6.71
N THR A 156 -8.60 16.34 -6.93
CA THR A 156 -9.00 17.11 -8.11
C THR A 156 -8.04 16.94 -9.30
N ALA A 157 -8.41 17.46 -10.47
CA ALA A 157 -7.55 17.46 -11.65
C ALA A 157 -6.28 18.28 -11.43
N GLU A 158 -6.40 19.42 -10.74
CA GLU A 158 -5.30 20.32 -10.41
C GLU A 158 -4.28 19.64 -9.49
N LEU A 159 -4.73 18.84 -8.50
CA LEU A 159 -3.82 18.05 -7.67
C LEU A 159 -3.10 16.97 -8.49
N ALA A 160 -3.78 16.33 -9.45
CA ALA A 160 -3.16 15.36 -10.34
C ALA A 160 -2.12 16.03 -11.27
N GLU A 161 -2.40 17.22 -11.80
CA GLU A 161 -1.44 18.01 -12.58
C GLU A 161 -0.24 18.46 -11.74
N GLN A 162 -0.46 18.97 -10.52
CA GLN A 162 0.63 19.29 -9.58
C GLN A 162 1.49 18.05 -9.25
N MET A 163 0.88 16.89 -9.06
CA MET A 163 1.60 15.62 -8.88
C MET A 163 2.44 15.25 -10.11
N LEU A 164 1.92 15.46 -11.33
CA LEU A 164 2.65 15.21 -12.57
C LEU A 164 3.77 16.23 -12.83
N GLN A 165 3.58 17.49 -12.43
CA GLN A 165 4.61 18.53 -12.49
C GLN A 165 5.74 18.24 -11.49
N LYS A 166 5.42 17.93 -10.22
CA LYS A 166 6.42 17.51 -9.21
C LYS A 166 7.05 16.15 -9.51
N ALA A 167 6.41 15.28 -10.31
CA ALA A 167 7.05 14.06 -10.82
C ALA A 167 8.11 14.33 -11.90
N ARG A 168 8.14 15.53 -12.51
CA ARG A 168 9.14 15.96 -13.50
C ARG A 168 10.26 16.82 -12.92
N SER A 169 10.14 17.33 -11.69
CA SER A 169 11.20 18.13 -11.08
C SER A 169 12.46 17.30 -10.84
N GLU A 170 13.61 17.80 -11.27
CA GLU A 170 14.89 17.15 -11.02
C GLU A 170 15.18 17.09 -9.51
N ASN A 171 15.74 15.96 -9.08
CA ASN A 171 16.06 15.71 -7.69
C ASN A 171 17.45 16.26 -7.35
N THR A 172 17.59 17.60 -7.30
CA THR A 172 18.88 18.32 -7.24
C THR A 172 19.84 17.85 -6.16
N LEU A 173 19.35 17.56 -4.94
CA LEU A 173 20.17 17.03 -3.85
C LEU A 173 20.71 15.60 -4.13
N ARG A 174 20.16 14.85 -5.10
CA ARG A 174 20.64 13.50 -5.50
C ARG A 174 21.89 13.67 -6.34
N LEU A 175 21.77 14.50 -7.39
CA LEU A 175 22.89 14.93 -8.22
C LEU A 175 24.03 15.43 -7.31
N ARG A 176 23.70 16.19 -6.26
CA ARG A 176 24.65 16.63 -5.23
C ARG A 176 25.29 15.47 -4.45
N VAL A 177 24.52 14.60 -3.78
CA VAL A 177 25.06 13.47 -2.98
C VAL A 177 25.88 12.48 -3.84
N GLU A 178 25.48 12.26 -5.09
CA GLU A 178 26.22 11.43 -6.06
C GLU A 178 27.53 12.13 -6.51
N THR A 179 27.50 13.44 -6.82
CA THR A 179 28.66 14.23 -7.27
C THR A 179 29.69 14.48 -6.16
N GLU A 180 29.24 14.95 -4.99
CA GLU A 180 30.09 15.19 -3.81
C GLU A 180 30.48 13.89 -3.08
N HIS A 181 30.01 12.73 -3.56
CA HIS A 181 30.30 11.39 -3.01
C HIS A 181 29.99 11.22 -1.51
N LEU A 182 29.04 11.99 -0.97
CA LEU A 182 28.80 12.14 0.47
C LEU A 182 28.42 10.85 1.20
N ALA A 183 27.94 9.83 0.48
CA ALA A 183 27.64 8.51 1.04
C ALA A 183 28.88 7.69 1.46
N ARG A 184 30.10 8.13 1.13
CA ARG A 184 31.35 7.45 1.54
C ARG A 184 31.68 7.68 3.02
N ARG A 185 32.35 6.71 3.65
CA ARG A 185 32.69 6.70 5.09
C ARG A 185 33.45 7.93 5.60
N ASN A 186 34.16 8.65 4.73
CA ASN A 186 35.01 9.78 5.09
C ASN A 186 34.28 11.14 5.04
N ALA A 187 33.00 11.18 4.66
CA ALA A 187 32.22 12.42 4.65
C ALA A 187 32.05 12.99 6.08
N MET A 188 31.99 14.31 6.18
CA MET A 188 32.15 15.01 7.46
C MET A 188 30.82 15.11 8.21
N TRP A 189 30.62 14.19 9.16
CA TRP A 189 29.40 14.08 9.96
C TRP A 189 29.63 14.38 11.44
N ASN A 190 28.67 15.09 12.04
CA ASN A 190 28.48 15.20 13.49
C ASN A 190 27.31 14.33 13.90
N ARG A 191 27.48 13.48 14.92
CA ARG A 191 26.39 12.70 15.51
C ARG A 191 25.57 13.63 16.40
N LEU A 192 24.25 13.63 16.20
CA LEU A 192 23.29 14.42 16.97
C LEU A 192 22.13 13.53 17.45
N ASN A 193 21.44 14.02 18.48
CA ASN A 193 20.11 13.57 18.88
C ASN A 193 19.03 14.59 18.47
N GLU A 194 17.77 14.21 18.62
CA GLU A 194 16.60 15.02 18.23
C GLU A 194 16.42 16.32 19.02
N ASN A 195 17.03 16.43 20.20
CA ASN A 195 16.97 17.63 21.03
C ASN A 195 17.99 18.69 20.61
N GLN A 196 18.99 18.31 19.80
CA GLN A 196 19.99 19.24 19.27
C GLN A 196 19.50 19.99 18.03
N ILE A 197 18.54 19.44 17.26
CA ILE A 197 17.93 20.16 16.13
C ILE A 197 16.72 20.98 16.59
N LEU A 198 16.96 22.19 17.10
CA LEU A 198 15.91 23.08 17.59
C LEU A 198 15.19 23.85 16.48
N ASP A 199 15.80 24.01 15.30
CA ASP A 199 15.35 24.85 14.19
C ASP A 199 14.58 24.12 13.08
N PHE A 200 14.53 22.78 13.11
CA PHE A 200 13.80 21.95 12.14
C PHE A 200 12.36 22.46 11.95
N PRO A 201 11.86 22.62 10.71
CA PRO A 201 10.61 23.29 10.44
C PRO A 201 9.44 22.54 11.09
N ARG A 202 8.60 23.29 11.79
CA ARG A 202 7.32 22.78 12.30
C ARG A 202 6.41 22.50 11.11
N LEU A 203 6.04 21.23 10.95
CA LEU A 203 5.14 20.76 9.91
C LEU A 203 3.77 20.55 10.54
N ASP A 204 2.74 21.10 9.93
CA ASP A 204 1.36 20.77 10.30
C ASP A 204 0.95 19.38 9.75
N ILE A 205 -0.24 18.93 10.15
CA ILE A 205 -0.75 17.61 9.80
C ILE A 205 -1.27 17.54 8.35
N ASP A 206 -1.54 18.67 7.71
CA ASP A 206 -2.10 18.76 6.35
C ASP A 206 -0.97 18.78 5.30
N PHE A 207 0.12 19.52 5.52
CA PHE A 207 1.37 19.36 4.78
C PHE A 207 1.84 17.90 4.79
N LEU A 208 1.75 17.22 5.94
CA LEU A 208 2.08 15.80 6.04
C LEU A 208 1.09 14.89 5.26
N LYS A 209 -0.19 15.26 5.13
CA LYS A 209 -1.16 14.54 4.28
C LYS A 209 -0.88 14.75 2.79
N GLU A 210 -0.52 15.96 2.36
CA GLU A 210 -0.17 16.28 0.97
C GLU A 210 1.11 15.58 0.52
N LEU A 211 2.15 15.63 1.38
CA LEU A 211 3.42 14.96 1.14
C LEU A 211 3.23 13.44 0.90
N THR A 212 2.29 12.80 1.62
CA THR A 212 2.02 11.36 1.51
C THR A 212 0.89 10.98 0.55
N VAL A 213 -0.05 11.89 0.29
CA VAL A 213 -1.41 11.59 -0.24
C VAL A 213 -2.09 10.46 0.56
N GLY A 214 -2.05 10.56 1.90
CA GLY A 214 -2.81 9.64 2.76
C GLY A 214 -2.41 9.59 4.23
N ILE A 215 -3.43 9.66 5.11
CA ILE A 215 -3.28 9.60 6.57
C ILE A 215 -2.75 8.25 7.10
N TYR A 216 -2.91 7.15 6.34
CA TYR A 216 -2.50 5.81 6.80
C TYR A 216 -1.00 5.73 7.09
N GLN A 217 -0.16 6.29 6.21
CA GLN A 217 1.29 6.29 6.42
C GLN A 217 1.66 7.10 7.68
N ILE A 218 0.98 8.22 7.93
CA ILE A 218 1.24 9.08 9.10
C ILE A 218 0.96 8.32 10.40
N ARG A 219 -0.09 7.49 10.41
CA ARG A 219 -0.42 6.62 11.56
C ARG A 219 0.59 5.50 11.80
N LEU A 220 1.41 5.13 10.81
CA LEU A 220 2.49 4.14 10.99
C LEU A 220 3.78 4.76 11.55
N ALA A 221 4.00 6.07 11.36
CA ALA A 221 5.25 6.74 11.73
C ALA A 221 5.71 6.50 13.18
N PRO A 222 4.87 6.62 14.23
CA PRO A 222 5.31 6.39 15.61
C PRO A 222 5.82 4.97 15.87
N ALA A 223 5.22 3.97 15.21
CA ALA A 223 5.68 2.59 15.33
C ALA A 223 7.03 2.37 14.65
N TYR A 224 7.26 3.00 13.49
CA TYR A 224 8.53 2.91 12.77
C TYR A 224 9.69 3.58 13.53
N ILE A 225 9.44 4.74 14.17
CA ILE A 225 10.41 5.37 15.08
C ILE A 225 10.79 4.44 16.24
N GLN A 226 9.79 3.86 16.94
CA GLN A 226 10.04 2.99 18.09
C GLN A 226 10.84 1.73 17.72
N ASP A 227 10.57 1.15 16.56
CA ASP A 227 11.30 -0.01 16.00
C ASP A 227 12.73 0.35 15.56
N LYS A 228 13.01 1.60 15.16
CA LYS A 228 14.40 2.08 15.03
C LYS A 228 15.08 2.18 16.40
N LEU A 229 14.45 2.83 17.38
CA LEU A 229 15.01 3.02 18.72
C LEU A 229 15.39 1.69 19.38
N VAL A 230 14.48 0.70 19.34
CA VAL A 230 14.71 -0.65 19.85
C VAL A 230 15.88 -1.37 19.14
N ARG A 231 16.06 -1.19 17.82
CA ARG A 231 17.14 -1.85 17.05
C ARG A 231 18.49 -1.15 17.10
N ASP A 232 18.51 0.16 17.33
CA ASP A 232 19.73 0.91 17.59
C ASP A 232 20.10 0.88 19.11
N GLU A 233 19.36 0.12 19.93
CA GLU A 233 19.53 0.00 21.40
C GLU A 233 19.59 1.37 22.12
N SER A 234 18.82 2.34 21.61
CA SER A 234 18.90 3.75 21.99
C SER A 234 17.56 4.29 22.49
N GLU A 235 17.60 5.06 23.57
CA GLU A 235 16.44 5.82 24.07
C GLU A 235 16.20 7.11 23.26
N VAL A 236 17.18 7.55 22.46
CA VAL A 236 17.16 8.80 21.69
C VAL A 236 17.23 8.56 20.18
N PHE A 237 16.56 9.41 19.40
CA PHE A 237 16.51 9.32 17.94
C PHE A 237 17.79 9.90 17.32
N GLU A 238 18.78 9.02 17.17
CA GLU A 238 20.06 9.37 16.56
C GLU A 238 20.00 9.66 15.05
N LEU A 239 20.73 10.72 14.66
CA LEU A 239 20.91 11.21 13.31
C LEU A 239 22.29 11.86 13.14
N ASP A 240 22.69 12.18 11.91
CA ASP A 240 23.95 12.87 11.63
C ASP A 240 23.70 14.20 10.89
N GLU A 241 24.38 15.30 11.25
CA GLU A 241 24.41 16.57 10.49
C GLU A 241 25.77 16.80 9.82
N HIS A 242 25.79 17.49 8.67
CA HIS A 242 27.01 17.81 7.93
C HIS A 242 27.83 18.93 8.59
N ARG A 243 29.12 18.69 8.86
CA ARG A 243 29.96 19.61 9.68
C ARG A 243 30.09 21.03 9.15
N ASN A 244 29.99 21.20 7.84
CA ASN A 244 30.27 22.47 7.17
C ASN A 244 28.99 23.13 6.64
N GLU A 245 27.81 22.56 6.93
CA GLU A 245 26.53 22.98 6.38
C GLU A 245 25.40 22.63 7.35
N ALA A 246 24.92 23.65 8.08
CA ALA A 246 23.73 23.52 8.91
C ALA A 246 22.49 23.19 8.06
N ASN A 247 21.52 22.52 8.67
CA ASN A 247 20.25 22.09 8.06
C ASN A 247 20.34 20.93 7.06
N PHE A 248 21.51 20.28 6.96
CA PHE A 248 21.70 19.13 6.07
C PHE A 248 21.97 17.83 6.85
N LEU A 249 20.93 17.01 6.94
CA LEU A 249 20.89 15.81 7.78
C LEU A 249 21.01 14.52 6.96
N LYS A 250 21.63 13.52 7.58
CA LYS A 250 21.66 12.12 7.15
C LYS A 250 21.17 11.21 8.28
N VAL A 251 20.08 10.48 8.04
CA VAL A 251 19.40 9.64 9.04
C VAL A 251 19.43 8.17 8.62
N TRP A 252 19.80 7.29 9.55
CA TRP A 252 19.78 5.84 9.33
C TRP A 252 18.42 5.24 9.72
N VAL A 253 17.78 4.53 8.78
CA VAL A 253 16.41 4.02 8.89
C VAL A 253 16.29 2.56 8.46
N TYR A 254 15.41 1.78 9.12
CA TYR A 254 15.26 0.34 8.91
C TYR A 254 14.12 -0.03 7.94
N SER A 255 14.35 -1.03 7.08
CA SER A 255 13.29 -1.65 6.26
C SER A 255 12.68 -2.89 6.95
N ARG A 256 11.40 -2.78 7.29
CA ARG A 256 10.60 -3.88 7.89
C ARG A 256 10.27 -5.04 6.94
N PHE A 257 10.52 -4.89 5.64
CA PHE A 257 10.07 -5.87 4.63
C PHE A 257 11.20 -6.75 4.06
N ARG A 258 12.47 -6.47 4.37
CA ARG A 258 13.60 -7.31 3.97
C ARG A 258 14.76 -7.20 4.97
N ASN A 259 14.94 -8.26 5.75
CA ASN A 259 16.12 -8.54 6.59
C ASN A 259 16.64 -7.34 7.40
N ALA A 260 15.73 -6.53 7.97
CA ALA A 260 16.04 -5.32 8.73
C ALA A 260 17.07 -4.37 8.05
N THR A 261 17.07 -4.28 6.72
CA THR A 261 18.12 -3.57 5.98
C THR A 261 18.14 -2.08 6.37
N LYS A 262 19.31 -1.54 6.77
CA LYS A 262 19.49 -0.10 7.03
C LYS A 262 19.62 0.67 5.71
N HIS A 263 18.98 1.84 5.62
CA HIS A 263 19.05 2.77 4.49
C HIS A 263 19.41 4.19 4.97
N GLN A 264 19.85 5.04 4.04
CA GLN A 264 20.20 6.44 4.31
C GLN A 264 19.11 7.38 3.76
N LEU A 265 18.44 8.09 4.67
CA LEU A 265 17.61 9.25 4.36
C LEU A 265 18.48 10.51 4.44
N TRP A 266 18.33 11.39 3.46
CA TRP A 266 19.04 12.66 3.33
C TRP A 266 18.01 13.79 3.26
N ILE A 267 18.19 14.83 4.08
CA ILE A 267 17.21 15.90 4.28
C ILE A 267 17.97 17.23 4.23
N ALA A 268 17.61 18.10 3.29
CA ALA A 268 17.94 19.52 3.38
C ALA A 268 16.65 20.25 3.77
N TYR A 269 16.66 20.99 4.88
CA TYR A 269 15.49 21.73 5.35
C TYR A 269 15.77 23.23 5.45
N ARG A 270 14.69 24.02 5.55
CA ARG A 270 14.75 25.44 5.91
C ARG A 270 14.43 25.60 7.39
N PRO A 271 15.18 26.42 8.15
CA PRO A 271 14.83 26.76 9.52
C PRO A 271 13.38 27.23 9.65
N HIS A 272 12.77 26.93 10.80
CA HIS A 272 11.44 27.44 11.14
C HIS A 272 11.43 28.98 11.18
N GLY A 273 10.91 29.60 10.13
CA GLY A 273 10.83 31.07 9.98
C GLY A 273 11.09 31.61 8.56
N ASP A 274 11.60 30.81 7.62
CA ASP A 274 11.69 31.21 6.20
C ASP A 274 10.37 30.94 5.47
N GLU A 275 9.64 32.01 5.14
CA GLU A 275 8.31 31.95 4.50
C GLU A 275 8.35 31.70 2.98
N ASN A 276 9.52 31.78 2.33
CA ASN A 276 9.59 32.01 0.88
C ASN A 276 9.46 30.75 0.00
N ASN A 277 9.38 29.54 0.56
CA ASN A 277 9.47 28.27 -0.18
C ASN A 277 8.91 27.07 0.60
N GLU A 278 8.83 25.89 -0.03
CA GLU A 278 8.58 24.63 0.67
C GLU A 278 9.61 24.39 1.81
N PRO A 279 9.18 23.94 3.00
CA PRO A 279 10.04 23.89 4.19
C PRO A 279 11.12 22.81 4.15
N ILE A 280 10.97 21.75 3.33
CA ILE A 280 11.88 20.61 3.29
C ILE A 280 12.09 20.11 1.85
N THR A 281 13.35 19.89 1.47
CA THR A 281 13.75 19.17 0.25
C THR A 281 14.31 17.80 0.61
N VAL A 282 13.73 16.72 0.05
CA VAL A 282 13.86 15.36 0.61
C VAL A 282 14.44 14.34 -0.36
N ILE A 283 15.46 13.59 0.08
CA ILE A 283 16.00 12.48 -0.70
C ILE A 283 16.26 11.23 0.14
N THR A 284 15.61 10.13 -0.23
CA THR A 284 16.08 8.80 0.14
C THR A 284 17.10 8.35 -0.89
N VAL A 285 18.36 8.19 -0.48
CA VAL A 285 19.36 7.46 -1.26
C VAL A 285 19.24 6.00 -0.87
N LEU A 286 18.46 5.26 -1.66
CA LEU A 286 18.22 3.84 -1.42
C LEU A 286 19.22 3.04 -2.23
N VAL A 287 20.20 2.43 -1.54
CA VAL A 287 21.15 1.49 -2.15
C VAL A 287 20.88 0.07 -1.62
N TYR A 288 20.98 -0.89 -2.54
CA TYR A 288 20.75 -2.33 -2.37
C TYR A 288 19.29 -2.77 -2.13
N GLN A 289 18.76 -3.45 -3.15
CA GLN A 289 17.87 -4.62 -2.99
C GLN A 289 16.46 -4.40 -2.39
N VAL A 290 15.96 -3.17 -2.25
CA VAL A 290 14.53 -2.94 -1.95
C VAL A 290 13.71 -2.98 -3.23
N HIS A 291 12.95 -4.06 -3.40
CA HIS A 291 11.81 -4.04 -4.31
C HIS A 291 10.68 -3.19 -3.68
N LYS A 292 10.17 -2.23 -4.46
CA LYS A 292 8.79 -1.69 -4.43
C LYS A 292 8.38 -0.78 -3.24
N HIS A 293 8.00 0.46 -3.59
CA HIS A 293 6.83 1.19 -3.07
C HIS A 293 6.69 1.57 -1.56
N TRP A 294 7.73 1.56 -0.73
CA TRP A 294 7.60 1.97 0.71
C TRP A 294 8.56 3.07 1.18
N VAL A 295 9.29 3.69 0.25
CA VAL A 295 10.25 4.77 0.50
C VAL A 295 9.63 5.95 1.25
N HIS A 296 8.37 6.31 0.93
CA HIS A 296 7.64 7.39 1.61
C HIS A 296 7.44 7.13 3.11
N VAL A 297 7.27 5.87 3.54
CA VAL A 297 7.10 5.54 4.97
C VAL A 297 8.39 5.81 5.73
N LEU A 298 9.52 5.49 5.10
CA LEU A 298 10.86 5.69 5.67
C LEU A 298 11.27 7.17 5.75
N MET A 299 10.74 8.02 4.87
CA MET A 299 10.83 9.48 4.99
C MET A 299 9.91 9.99 6.11
N LEU A 300 8.65 9.58 6.07
CA LEU A 300 7.58 10.14 6.88
C LEU A 300 7.72 9.89 8.37
N GLN A 301 8.30 8.76 8.79
CA GLN A 301 8.66 8.55 10.20
C GLN A 301 9.46 9.74 10.75
N VAL A 302 10.43 10.25 9.99
CA VAL A 302 11.35 11.32 10.43
C VAL A 302 10.65 12.68 10.41
N PHE A 303 9.85 12.98 9.38
CA PHE A 303 9.10 14.25 9.31
C PHE A 303 7.94 14.31 10.30
N SER A 304 7.24 13.20 10.50
CA SER A 304 6.24 13.09 11.55
C SER A 304 6.89 13.26 12.92
N PHE A 305 8.06 12.68 13.17
CA PHE A 305 8.76 12.82 14.45
C PHE A 305 9.32 14.23 14.69
N LEU A 306 10.25 14.69 13.84
CA LEU A 306 10.96 15.98 14.00
C LEU A 306 10.08 17.20 13.69
N GLY A 307 9.18 17.10 12.71
CA GLY A 307 8.38 18.23 12.25
C GLY A 307 7.07 18.44 13.01
N TYR A 308 6.45 17.37 13.51
CA TYR A 308 5.08 17.43 14.04
C TYR A 308 4.97 16.86 15.47
N ALA A 309 5.24 15.56 15.64
CA ALA A 309 4.87 14.78 16.81
C ALA A 309 5.64 15.13 18.08
N ARG A 310 6.91 15.56 17.98
CA ARG A 310 7.66 16.10 19.13
C ARG A 310 7.12 17.45 19.64
N HIS A 311 6.27 18.11 18.85
CA HIS A 311 5.61 19.37 19.21
C HIS A 311 4.15 19.19 19.64
N GLN A 312 3.63 17.95 19.66
CA GLN A 312 2.27 17.64 20.13
C GLN A 312 2.30 17.14 21.59
N PRO A 313 1.41 17.64 22.47
CA PRO A 313 1.45 17.34 23.90
C PRO A 313 1.03 15.91 24.28
N ASN A 314 0.51 15.13 23.33
CA ASN A 314 -0.10 13.82 23.58
C ASN A 314 0.27 12.76 22.51
N THR A 315 1.49 12.80 21.97
CA THR A 315 1.97 11.79 21.01
C THR A 315 2.09 10.41 21.68
N LYS A 316 1.16 9.51 21.36
CA LYS A 316 1.20 8.12 21.81
C LYS A 316 2.04 7.27 20.87
N TYR A 317 3.23 6.90 21.31
CA TYR A 317 3.97 5.77 20.72
C TYR A 317 3.28 4.44 21.08
N PRO A 318 3.42 3.37 20.27
CA PRO A 318 2.89 2.05 20.63
C PRO A 318 3.59 1.48 21.87
N SER A 319 3.13 0.33 22.36
CA SER A 319 3.92 -0.46 23.33
C SER A 319 5.05 -1.19 22.62
N VAL A 320 6.24 -1.24 23.22
CA VAL A 320 7.37 -2.07 22.77
C VAL A 320 6.95 -3.55 22.67
N THR A 321 6.09 -4.02 23.59
CA THR A 321 5.51 -5.38 23.56
C THR A 321 4.77 -5.67 22.26
N LEU A 322 4.13 -4.67 21.64
CA LEU A 322 3.42 -4.85 20.36
C LEU A 322 4.40 -5.11 19.20
N LEU A 323 5.59 -4.51 19.24
CA LEU A 323 6.63 -4.75 18.22
C LEU A 323 7.15 -6.19 18.30
N ASN A 324 7.34 -6.72 19.52
CA ASN A 324 7.82 -8.09 19.75
C ASN A 324 6.84 -9.16 19.19
N HIS A 325 5.55 -8.85 19.04
CA HIS A 325 4.56 -9.74 18.44
C HIS A 325 4.43 -9.61 16.90
N ILE A 326 5.10 -8.64 16.27
CA ILE A 326 5.08 -8.46 14.81
C ILE A 326 6.27 -9.21 14.21
N LYS A 327 6.03 -10.38 13.59
CA LYS A 327 7.08 -11.19 12.94
C LYS A 327 7.89 -10.37 11.91
N ASP A 328 9.14 -10.07 12.28
CA ASP A 328 10.14 -9.41 11.44
C ASP A 328 10.29 -10.15 10.09
N ALA A 329 10.66 -9.44 9.03
CA ALA A 329 11.09 -10.04 7.77
C ALA A 329 12.45 -10.73 7.88
N ALA A 330 13.33 -10.32 8.81
CA ALA A 330 14.60 -10.99 9.08
C ALA A 330 14.43 -12.44 9.55
N ASN A 331 13.48 -12.69 10.46
CA ASN A 331 13.30 -13.99 11.10
C ASN A 331 12.42 -14.97 10.27
N ARG A 332 12.21 -14.70 8.97
CA ARG A 332 11.33 -15.54 8.12
C ARG A 332 12.02 -16.74 7.49
N TYR A 333 13.34 -16.71 7.34
CA TYR A 333 14.12 -17.80 6.74
C TYR A 333 14.56 -18.85 7.76
N ASN A 334 14.57 -18.52 9.06
CA ASN A 334 14.99 -19.43 10.13
C ASN A 334 13.85 -20.40 10.57
N GLN A 335 12.89 -20.71 9.69
CA GLN A 335 11.79 -21.64 9.97
C GLN A 335 11.61 -22.72 8.88
N ASP A 336 12.46 -22.74 7.84
CA ASP A 336 12.38 -23.70 6.74
C ASP A 336 13.24 -24.98 6.96
N GLU A 337 14.01 -25.06 8.06
CA GLU A 337 14.88 -26.22 8.39
C GLU A 337 14.44 -27.03 9.63
N GLU A 338 13.47 -26.56 10.42
CA GLU A 338 12.92 -27.32 11.58
C GLU A 338 11.43 -27.62 11.39
N ILE A 339 11.14 -28.66 10.61
CA ILE A 339 9.89 -29.45 10.69
C ILE A 339 10.25 -30.94 10.78
N GLU A 340 11.00 -31.31 11.82
CA GLU A 340 10.87 -32.67 12.37
C GLU A 340 9.55 -32.74 13.15
N GLY A 341 8.82 -33.85 12.99
CA GLY A 341 7.40 -33.89 13.33
C GLY A 341 7.10 -34.25 14.79
N GLU A 342 6.58 -33.30 15.57
CA GLU A 342 5.77 -33.64 16.74
C GLU A 342 4.33 -34.00 16.31
N VAL A 343 3.96 -35.26 16.55
CA VAL A 343 2.59 -35.74 16.41
C VAL A 343 1.80 -35.35 17.65
N ILE A 344 0.94 -34.34 17.53
CA ILE A 344 -0.01 -33.97 18.58
C ILE A 344 -1.30 -34.78 18.37
N GLU A 345 -1.54 -35.76 19.26
CA GLU A 345 -2.78 -36.54 19.28
C GLU A 345 -4.00 -35.69 19.70
N PRO A 346 -5.22 -36.06 19.26
CA PRO A 346 -6.40 -35.20 19.42
C PRO A 346 -7.12 -35.37 20.76
N PHE A 347 -7.53 -34.23 21.33
CA PHE A 347 -8.62 -34.09 22.30
C PHE A 347 -9.49 -32.89 21.91
#